data_AF-A0A8T4B9E1-F1
#
_entry.id   AF-A0A8T4B9E1-F1
#
_cell.length_a   1.000
_cell.length_b   1.000
_cell.length_c   1.000
_cell.angle_alpha   90.00
_cell.angle_beta   90.00
_cell.angle_gamma   90.00
#
_symmetry.space_group_name_H-M   'P 1'
#
loop_
_entity.id
_entity.type
_entity.pdbx_description
1 polymer ?
#
loop_
_entity_poly.entity_id
_entity_poly.type
_entity_poly.pdbx_seq_one_letter_code
_entity_poly.pdbx_strand_id
1 'polypeptide(L)'
;MPWKALVVNLGAFAVLFALHVVAASLEWDMLFRLVACSITFQIFLFGPLTVWIENAPSRLERRRTNGMATFVALPLALALAWAYGGMSWNPYAVGVFVGIILSIHGWMHVALASDAPSGVGGLK
;
A
#
# COMPACT_ATOMS: atom_id res chain seq x y z
N MET A 1 -14.80 -5.62 -8.06
CA MET A 1 -14.93 -4.17 -8.39
C MET A 1 -13.85 -3.46 -7.59
N PRO A 2 -12.78 -3.00 -8.24
CA PRO A 2 -11.55 -2.55 -7.59
C PRO A 2 -11.78 -1.42 -6.58
N TRP A 3 -12.78 -0.58 -6.85
CA TRP A 3 -13.15 0.56 -6.00
C TRP A 3 -13.58 0.16 -4.58
N LYS A 4 -14.30 -0.95 -4.42
CA LYS A 4 -14.78 -1.38 -3.09
C LYS A 4 -13.61 -1.74 -2.18
N ALA A 5 -12.64 -2.49 -2.69
CA ALA A 5 -11.45 -2.87 -1.95
C ALA A 5 -10.58 -1.66 -1.59
N LEU A 6 -10.43 -0.71 -2.52
CA LEU A 6 -9.74 0.55 -2.27
C LEU A 6 -10.39 1.35 -1.15
N VAL A 7 -11.72 1.50 -1.18
CA VAL A 7 -12.47 2.23 -0.13
C VAL A 7 -12.35 1.54 1.22
N VAL A 8 -12.40 0.20 1.28
CA VAL A 8 -12.21 -0.54 2.53
C VAL A 8 -10.80 -0.31 3.09
N ASN A 9 -9.76 -0.41 2.25
CA ASN A 9 -8.39 -0.20 2.69
C ASN A 9 -8.13 1.27 3.10
N LEU A 10 -8.68 2.23 2.36
CA LEU A 10 -8.64 3.66 2.74
C LEU A 10 -9.40 3.93 4.04
N GLY A 11 -10.54 3.28 4.25
CA GLY A 11 -11.31 3.38 5.49
C GLY A 11 -10.50 2.86 6.67
N ALA A 12 -9.85 1.70 6.53
CA ALA A 12 -8.95 1.17 7.54
C ALA A 12 -7.78 2.14 7.83
N PHE A 13 -7.21 2.74 6.79
CA PHE A 13 -6.17 3.76 6.93
C PHE A 13 -6.69 4.99 7.68
N ALA A 14 -7.87 5.50 7.34
CA ALA A 14 -8.48 6.65 7.99
C ALA A 14 -8.75 6.39 9.49
N VAL A 15 -9.20 5.18 9.83
CA VAL A 15 -9.38 4.77 11.23
C VAL A 15 -8.05 4.72 11.97
N LEU A 16 -7.01 4.11 11.39
CA LEU A 16 -5.68 4.08 12.00
C LEU A 16 -5.10 5.50 12.15
N PHE A 17 -5.28 6.36 11.15
CA PHE A 17 -4.83 7.75 11.22
C PHE A 17 -5.56 8.56 12.31
N ALA A 18 -6.87 8.39 12.44
CA ALA A 18 -7.63 9.00 13.53
C ALA A 18 -7.14 8.48 14.89
N LEU A 19 -6.91 7.17 15.01
CA LEU A 19 -6.38 6.56 16.22
C LEU A 19 -4.97 7.09 16.56
N HIS A 20 -4.13 7.32 15.55
CA HIS A 20 -2.81 7.94 15.73
C HIS A 20 -2.92 9.35 16.33
N VAL A 21 -3.85 10.18 15.82
CA VAL A 21 -4.10 11.53 16.36
C VAL A 21 -4.60 11.46 17.80
N VAL A 22 -5.56 10.58 18.10
CA VAL A 22 -6.09 10.40 19.46
C VAL A 22 -4.99 9.92 20.42
N ALA A 23 -4.20 8.92 20.02
CA ALA A 23 -3.11 8.40 20.83
C ALA A 23 -2.05 9.47 21.13
N ALA A 24 -1.72 10.32 20.14
CA ALA A 24 -0.83 11.47 20.33
C ALA A 24 -1.42 12.50 21.29
N SER A 25 -2.73 12.78 21.20
CA SER A 25 -3.39 13.77 22.06
C SER A 25 -3.52 13.34 23.53
N LEU A 26 -3.51 12.04 23.79
CA LEU A 26 -3.61 11.45 25.14
C LEU A 26 -2.24 11.02 25.70
N GLU A 27 -1.14 11.34 25.00
CA GLU A 27 0.23 10.96 25.38
C GLU A 27 0.42 9.44 25.58
N TRP A 28 -0.34 8.63 24.83
CA TRP A 28 -0.24 7.16 24.88
C TRP A 28 0.91 6.65 24.00
N ASP A 29 2.15 6.92 24.41
CA ASP A 29 3.39 6.69 23.64
C ASP A 29 3.46 5.30 22.97
N MET A 30 3.14 4.24 23.72
CA MET A 30 3.21 2.87 23.20
C MET A 30 2.17 2.64 22.10
N LEU A 31 0.93 3.11 22.32
CA LEU A 31 -0.14 2.98 21.32
C LEU A 31 0.18 3.83 20.09
N PHE A 32 0.65 5.07 20.30
CA PHE A 32 1.06 5.97 19.23
C PHE A 32 2.09 5.30 18.30
N ARG A 33 3.16 4.74 18.87
CA ARG A 33 4.21 4.04 18.10
C ARG A 33 3.67 2.82 17.36
N LEU A 34 2.81 2.03 18.01
CA LEU A 34 2.22 0.83 17.42
C LEU A 34 1.31 1.18 16.24
N VAL A 35 0.50 2.24 16.37
CA VAL A 35 -0.41 2.70 15.32
C VAL A 35 0.38 3.35 14.18
N ALA A 36 1.38 4.19 14.47
CA ALA A 36 2.27 4.75 13.47
C ALA A 36 2.99 3.65 12.65
N CYS A 37 3.48 2.62 13.33
CA CYS A 37 4.09 1.46 12.70
C CYS A 37 3.08 0.72 11.80
N SER A 38 1.85 0.54 12.28
CA SER A 38 0.76 -0.10 11.52
C SER A 38 0.38 0.70 10.27
N ILE A 39 0.30 2.04 10.36
CA ILE A 39 0.09 2.94 9.22
C ILE A 39 1.21 2.78 8.20
N THR A 40 2.47 2.78 8.64
CA THR A 40 3.64 2.58 7.77
C THR A 40 3.55 1.27 6.99
N PHE A 41 3.28 0.16 7.68
CA PHE A 41 3.10 -1.13 7.01
C PHE A 41 1.91 -1.15 6.07
N GLN A 42 0.79 -0.55 6.45
CA GLN A 42 -0.38 -0.48 5.59
C GLN A 42 -0.11 0.32 4.31
N ILE A 43 0.64 1.43 4.39
CA ILE A 43 1.03 2.23 3.23
C ILE A 43 1.97 1.42 2.32
N PHE A 44 2.98 0.75 2.89
CA PHE A 44 3.90 -0.09 2.10
C PHE A 44 3.22 -1.27 1.42
N LEU A 45 2.25 -1.88 2.10
CA LEU A 45 1.50 -3.02 1.61
C LEU A 45 0.18 -2.60 0.96
N PHE A 46 -0.02 -1.32 0.65
CA PHE A 46 -1.33 -0.82 0.26
C PHE A 46 -1.86 -1.50 -1.01
N GLY A 47 -0.98 -1.69 -2.02
CA GLY A 47 -1.29 -2.43 -3.24
C GLY A 47 -1.65 -3.89 -2.94
N PRO A 48 -0.72 -4.67 -2.35
CA PRO A 48 -0.96 -6.06 -1.97
C PRO A 48 -2.22 -6.28 -1.11
N LEU A 49 -2.44 -5.45 -0.09
CA LEU A 49 -3.63 -5.51 0.76
C LEU A 49 -4.91 -5.24 -0.03
N THR A 50 -4.90 -4.24 -0.91
CA THR A 50 -6.07 -3.95 -1.76
C THR A 50 -6.39 -5.11 -2.69
N VAL A 51 -5.38 -5.74 -3.29
CA VAL A 51 -5.54 -6.94 -4.13
C VAL A 51 -6.10 -8.11 -3.33
N TRP A 52 -5.60 -8.30 -2.10
CA TRP A 52 -6.07 -9.34 -1.20
C TRP A 52 -7.53 -9.13 -0.78
N ILE A 53 -7.92 -7.89 -0.43
CA ILE A 53 -9.30 -7.52 -0.08
C ILE A 53 -10.24 -7.68 -1.27
N GLU A 54 -9.82 -7.27 -2.47
CA GLU A 54 -10.66 -7.42 -3.66
C GLU A 54 -10.97 -8.88 -3.95
N ASN A 55 -9.99 -9.76 -3.71
CA ASN A 55 -10.08 -11.19 -3.97
C ASN A 55 -10.59 -11.51 -5.40
N ALA A 56 -10.18 -10.71 -6.38
CA ALA A 56 -10.62 -10.88 -7.76
C ALA A 56 -10.13 -12.22 -8.33
N PRO A 57 -10.98 -12.95 -9.09
CA PRO A 57 -10.63 -14.25 -9.68
C PRO A 57 -9.64 -14.11 -10.84
N SER A 58 -9.70 -12.99 -11.56
CA SER A 58 -8.83 -12.74 -12.70
C SER A 58 -7.53 -12.05 -12.28
N ARG A 59 -6.39 -12.58 -12.74
CA ARG A 59 -5.08 -11.93 -12.56
C ARG A 59 -5.00 -10.56 -13.21
N LEU A 60 -5.69 -10.37 -14.35
CA LEU A 60 -5.75 -9.06 -15.02
C LEU A 60 -6.46 -8.02 -14.14
N GLU A 61 -7.54 -8.43 -13.46
CA GLU A 61 -8.25 -7.57 -12.51
C GLU A 61 -7.39 -7.25 -11.30
N ARG A 62 -6.76 -8.26 -10.67
CA ARG A 62 -5.81 -8.06 -9.57
C ARG A 62 -4.67 -7.10 -9.95
N ARG A 63 -4.14 -7.21 -11.16
CA ARG A 63 -3.08 -6.33 -11.67
C ARG A 63 -3.57 -4.89 -11.87
N ARG A 64 -4.79 -4.70 -12.41
CA ARG A 64 -5.43 -3.38 -12.52
C ARG A 64 -5.65 -2.76 -11.13
N THR A 65 -6.11 -3.56 -10.17
CA THR A 65 -6.30 -3.13 -8.78
C THR A 65 -5.01 -2.70 -8.11
N ASN A 66 -3.93 -3.47 -8.28
CA ASN A 66 -2.61 -3.08 -7.80
C ASN A 66 -2.15 -1.76 -8.42
N GLY A 67 -2.37 -1.58 -9.73
CA GLY A 67 -2.06 -0.33 -10.43
C GLY A 67 -2.80 0.87 -9.84
N MET A 68 -4.12 0.77 -9.68
CA MET A 68 -4.94 1.82 -9.05
C MET A 68 -4.51 2.10 -7.61
N ALA A 69 -4.26 1.06 -6.82
CA ALA A 69 -3.80 1.17 -5.45
C ALA A 69 -2.41 1.83 -5.36
N THR A 70 -1.54 1.62 -6.35
CA THR A 70 -0.22 2.28 -6.42
C THR A 70 -0.36 3.79 -6.57
N PHE A 71 -1.28 4.25 -7.42
CA PHE A 71 -1.54 5.69 -7.58
C PHE A 71 -2.00 6.35 -6.28
N VAL A 72 -2.73 5.63 -5.43
CA VAL A 72 -3.16 6.11 -4.11
C VAL A 72 -2.03 5.99 -3.08
N ALA A 73 -1.21 4.94 -3.15
CA ALA A 73 -0.13 4.69 -2.20
C ALA A 73 1.03 5.69 -2.35
N LEU A 74 1.31 6.18 -3.57
CA LEU A 74 2.39 7.15 -3.81
C LEU A 74 2.26 8.45 -3.00
N PRO A 75 1.13 9.20 -3.03
CA PRO A 75 0.97 10.38 -2.19
C PRO A 75 1.02 10.04 -0.69
N LEU A 76 0.51 8.87 -0.28
CA LEU A 76 0.64 8.41 1.11
C LEU A 76 2.10 8.15 1.51
N ALA A 77 2.92 7.61 0.60
CA ALA A 77 4.36 7.44 0.79
C ALA A 77 5.08 8.77 1.00
N LEU A 78 4.70 9.79 0.21
CA LEU A 78 5.26 11.13 0.34
C LEU A 78 4.88 11.77 1.68
N ALA A 79 3.64 11.60 2.11
CA ALA A 79 3.19 12.03 3.44
C ALA A 79 3.99 11.32 4.55
N LEU A 80 4.27 10.02 4.37
CA LEU A 80 5.07 9.24 5.32
C LEU A 80 6.53 9.72 5.35
N ALA A 81 7.12 9.97 4.18
CA ALA A 81 8.47 10.52 4.06
C ALA A 81 8.59 11.90 4.72
N TRP A 82 7.57 12.75 4.58
CA TRP A 82 7.52 14.05 5.24
C TRP A 82 7.37 13.89 6.77
N ALA A 83 6.51 12.99 7.23
CA ALA A 83 6.31 12.73 8.66
C ALA A 83 7.60 12.20 9.32
N TYR A 84 8.23 11.17 8.73
CA TYR A 84 9.50 10.61 9.22
C TYR A 84 10.70 11.52 8.98
N GLY A 85 10.61 12.46 8.04
CA GLY A 85 11.57 13.54 7.84
C GLY A 85 11.51 14.64 8.90
N GLY A 86 10.77 14.44 10.00
CA GLY A 86 10.59 15.46 11.04
C GLY A 86 9.75 16.63 10.54
N MET A 87 8.71 16.35 9.76
CA MET A 87 7.84 17.37 9.13
C MET A 87 8.60 18.29 8.16
N SER A 88 9.66 17.76 7.55
CA SER A 88 10.50 18.47 6.59
C SER A 88 10.79 17.59 5.37
N TRP A 89 11.10 18.23 4.24
CA TRP A 89 11.45 17.51 3.02
C TRP A 89 12.88 17.00 3.10
N ASN A 90 13.02 15.73 3.47
CA ASN A 90 14.29 15.01 3.44
C ASN A 90 14.35 14.11 2.18
N PRO A 91 15.25 14.36 1.22
CA PRO A 91 15.33 13.59 -0.02
C PRO A 91 15.69 12.12 0.22
N TYR A 92 16.45 11.81 1.27
CA TYR A 92 16.75 10.42 1.65
C TYR A 92 15.49 9.70 2.15
N ALA A 93 14.69 10.35 2.99
CA ALA A 93 13.42 9.79 3.43
C ALA A 93 12.50 9.53 2.24
N VAL A 94 12.33 10.53 1.35
CA VAL A 94 11.53 10.37 0.12
C VAL A 94 12.02 9.19 -0.72
N GLY A 95 13.33 9.12 -0.98
CA GLY A 95 13.93 8.03 -1.74
C GLY A 95 13.67 6.65 -1.13
N VAL A 96 13.79 6.51 0.19
CA VAL A 96 13.55 5.25 0.90
C VAL A 96 12.07 4.85 0.84
N PHE A 97 11.15 5.73 1.23
CA PHE A 97 9.72 5.39 1.31
C PHE A 97 9.12 5.15 -0.08
N VAL A 98 9.44 5.99 -1.06
CA VAL A 98 8.99 5.79 -2.45
C VAL A 98 9.64 4.56 -3.06
N GLY A 99 10.95 4.35 -2.82
CA GLY A 99 11.67 3.17 -3.30
C GLY A 99 11.08 1.86 -2.79
N ILE A 100 10.72 1.80 -1.50
CA ILE A 100 10.07 0.62 -0.91
C ILE A 100 8.70 0.37 -1.56
N ILE A 101 7.84 1.40 -1.69
CA ILE A 101 6.53 1.22 -2.33
C ILE A 101 6.68 0.74 -3.77
N LEU A 102 7.53 1.39 -4.56
CA LEU A 102 7.74 1.01 -5.96
C LEU A 102 8.27 -0.41 -6.08
N SER A 103 9.14 -0.84 -5.16
CA SER A 103 9.68 -2.20 -5.12
C SER A 103 8.58 -3.23 -4.82
N ILE A 104 7.80 -3.02 -3.76
CA ILE A 104 6.73 -3.96 -3.35
C ILE A 104 5.63 -4.02 -4.41
N HIS A 105 5.14 -2.86 -4.86
CA HIS A 105 4.05 -2.78 -5.83
C HIS A 105 4.50 -3.22 -7.22
N GLY A 106 5.74 -2.92 -7.62
CA GLY A 106 6.35 -3.38 -8.86
C GLY A 106 6.55 -4.89 -8.87
N TRP A 107 7.05 -5.46 -7.77
CA TRP A 107 7.15 -6.91 -7.61
C TRP A 107 5.78 -7.59 -7.72
N MET A 108 4.76 -7.08 -7.02
CA MET A 108 3.39 -7.60 -7.11
C MET A 108 2.85 -7.52 -8.54
N HIS A 109 3.11 -6.42 -9.24
CA HIS A 109 2.71 -6.24 -10.63
C HIS A 109 3.38 -7.27 -11.57
N VAL A 110 4.67 -7.59 -11.36
CA VAL A 110 5.39 -8.62 -12.13
C VAL A 110 4.89 -10.03 -11.76
N ALA A 111 4.71 -10.33 -10.48
CA ALA A 111 4.21 -11.63 -10.00
C ALA A 111 2.81 -11.96 -10.55
N LEU A 112 1.96 -10.93 -10.68
CA LEU A 112 0.64 -11.08 -11.30
C LEU A 112 0.70 -11.25 -12.82
N ALA A 113 1.83 -10.95 -13.47
CA ALA A 113 2.05 -11.10 -14.91
C ALA A 113 2.72 -12.43 -15.31
N SER A 114 3.52 -13.06 -14.43
CA SER A 114 4.41 -14.17 -14.79
C SER A 114 3.77 -15.57 -14.87
N ASP A 115 2.57 -15.81 -14.32
CA ASP A 115 1.92 -17.13 -14.40
C ASP A 115 0.86 -17.21 -15.52
N ALA A 116 1.15 -16.66 -16.70
CA ALA A 116 0.44 -17.11 -17.89
C ALA A 116 0.82 -18.59 -18.10
N PRO A 117 -0.12 -19.53 -18.34
CA PRO A 117 0.27 -20.84 -18.79
C PRO A 117 1.12 -20.63 -20.05
N SER A 118 2.37 -21.10 -20.00
CA SER A 118 3.19 -21.20 -21.18
C SER A 118 2.32 -21.85 -22.26
N GLY A 119 2.19 -21.18 -23.41
CA GLY A 119 1.50 -21.72 -24.57
C GLY A 119 2.20 -22.99 -25.03
N VAL A 120 1.83 -24.12 -24.43
CA VAL A 120 2.19 -25.47 -24.87
C VAL A 120 0.89 -26.26 -24.83
N GLY A 121 0.11 -26.15 -25.90
CA GLY A 121 -1.15 -26.89 -26.01
C GLY A 121 -1.96 -26.64 -27.28
N GLY A 122 -1.34 -26.12 -28.34
CA GLY A 122 -2.02 -25.75 -29.60
C GLY A 122 -1.53 -26.48 -30.84
N LEU A 123 -0.84 -27.62 -30.70
CA LEU A 123 -0.50 -28.51 -31.81
C LEU A 123 -0.63 -29.96 -31.34
N LYS A 124 -1.84 -30.49 -31.44
CA LYS A 124 -2.11 -31.91 -31.70
C LYS A 124 -3.23 -31.99 -32.72
#